data_AF-A0A7L6CJJ8-F1
#
_entry.id   AF-A0A7L6CJJ8-F1
#
_cell.length_a   1.000
_cell.length_b   1.000
_cell.length_c   1.000
_cell.angle_alpha   90.00
_cell.angle_beta   90.00
_cell.angle_gamma   90.00
#
_symmetry.space_group_name_H-M   'P 1'
#
loop_
_entity.id
_entity.type
_entity.pdbx_description
1 polymer ?
#
loop_
_entity_poly.entity_id
_entity_poly.type
_entity_poly.pdbx_seq_one_letter_code
_entity_poly.pdbx_strand_id
1 'polypeptide(L)'
;MKKMSTDNKLISLLRQSYGTSNPQEAATFLSSAIGRVLKMEKEARRAHITEALKGVDLRRDAGGGMNSKPKTVYKDTKATQEKLAKLEATLQEMKAKYHALLNDGPQTAEENTRLKNRIAELQKSIENQKSQHFQELALLRQHSSNVANASELAALQQQLEDFQELSTQLSDECEQHKTRLKTLEATLEDKTAQVARLKKVMAEVAAGDEANETNVHQLELELANAQEALAVARKQNEEYNDKLLATLDSHLAANHEIDELNAKLVAALDFGQVFADEADHWKNAHDQKYADYEELQRRAEQTQTEVQSKYVDEHQRYKAASRKIDSIIEEKDGLHRQITHVRSLLKFEEQKSSDLTRQLSAARLEMTSMTDDLAQEKRVSELYAKNIRELHDQLALLKNRPVLPDWLFSGSMASGICFGLLFSFSADVAPAQRVLLGVCSGAVAFTVARIITKKNHQ
;
A
#
# COMPACT_ATOMS: atom_id res chain seq x y z
N MET A 1 10.14 -37.26 -0.61
CA MET A 1 8.96 -36.41 -0.88
C MET A 1 8.48 -36.68 -2.30
N LYS A 2 7.31 -37.32 -2.49
CA LYS A 2 6.74 -37.57 -3.82
C LYS A 2 6.40 -36.21 -4.47
N LYS A 3 6.99 -35.91 -5.64
CA LYS A 3 6.58 -34.76 -6.46
C LYS A 3 5.11 -34.94 -6.82
N MET A 4 4.23 -34.21 -6.15
CA MET A 4 2.84 -34.11 -6.60
C MET A 4 2.82 -33.44 -7.98
N SER A 5 2.17 -34.11 -8.94
CA SER A 5 1.86 -33.54 -10.26
C SER A 5 1.30 -32.12 -10.12
N THR A 6 1.68 -31.23 -11.03
CA THR A 6 1.22 -29.83 -11.10
C THR A 6 -0.30 -29.71 -10.98
N ASP A 7 -1.01 -30.71 -11.51
CA ASP A 7 -2.47 -30.77 -11.55
C ASP A 7 -3.08 -31.05 -10.17
N ASN A 8 -2.43 -31.91 -9.37
CA ASN A 8 -2.85 -32.21 -8.00
C ASN A 8 -2.65 -31.00 -7.08
N LYS A 9 -1.66 -30.15 -7.37
CA LYS A 9 -1.45 -28.91 -6.61
C LYS A 9 -2.53 -27.87 -6.88
N LEU A 10 -3.02 -27.77 -8.11
CA LEU A 10 -4.12 -26.88 -8.45
C LEU A 10 -5.42 -27.29 -7.72
N ILE A 11 -5.74 -28.58 -7.77
CA ILE A 11 -6.91 -29.15 -7.09
C ILE A 11 -6.82 -28.91 -5.57
N SER A 12 -5.64 -29.09 -4.98
CA SER A 12 -5.38 -28.83 -3.55
C SER A 12 -5.60 -27.35 -3.18
N LEU A 13 -5.08 -26.42 -3.97
CA LEU A 13 -5.23 -24.98 -3.71
C LEU A 13 -6.68 -24.52 -3.80
N LEU A 14 -7.43 -25.02 -4.79
CA LEU A 14 -8.85 -24.73 -4.92
C LEU A 14 -9.62 -25.28 -3.70
N ARG A 15 -9.39 -26.53 -3.29
CA ARG A 15 -10.02 -27.10 -2.09
C ARG A 15 -9.66 -26.33 -0.81
N GLN A 16 -8.41 -25.91 -0.65
CA GLN A 16 -7.97 -25.10 0.49
C GLN A 16 -8.64 -23.73 0.53
N SER A 17 -8.86 -23.11 -0.63
CA SER A 17 -9.54 -21.81 -0.69
C SER A 17 -11.00 -21.85 -0.24
N TYR A 18 -11.70 -22.96 -0.52
CA TYR A 18 -13.08 -23.15 -0.07
C TYR A 18 -13.18 -23.77 1.33
N GLY A 19 -12.09 -24.37 1.83
CA GLY A 19 -12.04 -25.00 3.16
C GLY A 19 -11.56 -24.09 4.30
N THR A 20 -11.00 -22.91 4.02
CA THR A 20 -10.55 -21.98 5.06
C THR A 20 -11.66 -21.03 5.52
N SER A 21 -11.76 -20.79 6.83
CA SER A 21 -12.67 -19.83 7.45
C SER A 21 -12.17 -18.38 7.34
N ASN A 22 -10.88 -18.20 7.03
CA ASN A 22 -10.24 -16.89 6.91
C ASN A 22 -10.36 -16.33 5.47
N PRO A 23 -11.06 -15.19 5.26
CA PRO A 23 -11.26 -14.64 3.92
C PRO A 23 -9.95 -14.18 3.23
N GLN A 24 -8.93 -13.76 3.96
CA GLN A 24 -7.65 -13.34 3.39
C GLN A 24 -6.80 -14.53 2.93
N GLU A 25 -6.83 -15.64 3.65
CA GLU A 25 -6.21 -16.89 3.22
C GLU A 25 -6.93 -17.47 2.00
N ALA A 26 -8.27 -17.46 1.99
CA ALA A 26 -9.06 -17.89 0.85
C ALA A 26 -8.68 -17.11 -0.42
N ALA A 27 -8.56 -15.78 -0.31
CA ALA A 27 -8.14 -14.91 -1.41
C ALA A 27 -6.71 -15.22 -1.90
N THR A 28 -5.80 -15.56 -0.99
CA THR A 28 -4.40 -15.91 -1.31
C THR A 28 -4.32 -17.25 -2.04
N PHE A 29 -5.06 -18.26 -1.58
CA PHE A 29 -5.14 -19.56 -2.24
C PHE A 29 -5.81 -19.47 -3.61
N LEU A 30 -6.88 -18.66 -3.75
CA LEU A 30 -7.52 -18.40 -5.04
C LEU A 30 -6.59 -17.69 -6.02
N SER A 31 -5.86 -16.67 -5.57
CA SER A 31 -4.92 -15.94 -6.44
C SER A 31 -3.81 -16.86 -6.97
N SER A 32 -3.29 -17.75 -6.12
CA SER A 32 -2.30 -18.76 -6.50
C SER A 32 -2.87 -19.82 -7.44
N ALA A 33 -4.14 -20.19 -7.27
CA ALA A 33 -4.85 -21.10 -8.18
C ALA A 33 -5.13 -20.44 -9.55
N ILE A 34 -5.60 -19.19 -9.57
CA ILE A 34 -5.93 -18.42 -10.79
C ILE A 34 -4.70 -18.27 -11.69
N GLY A 35 -3.54 -17.92 -11.12
CA GLY A 35 -2.30 -17.80 -11.88
C GLY A 35 -1.86 -19.10 -12.57
N ARG A 36 -2.32 -20.26 -12.08
CA ARG A 36 -2.06 -21.58 -12.69
C ARG A 36 -3.13 -21.97 -13.69
N VAL A 37 -4.40 -21.70 -13.38
CA VAL A 37 -5.55 -21.92 -14.27
C VAL A 37 -5.41 -21.11 -15.56
N LEU A 38 -4.98 -19.85 -15.48
CA LEU A 38 -4.83 -18.97 -16.66
C LEU A 38 -3.84 -19.48 -17.71
N LYS A 39 -2.89 -20.34 -17.32
CA LYS A 39 -1.90 -20.96 -18.21
C LYS A 39 -2.39 -22.25 -18.88
N MET A 40 -3.62 -22.69 -18.58
CA MET A 40 -4.19 -23.93 -19.08
C MET A 40 -5.21 -23.68 -20.21
N GLU A 41 -5.34 -24.66 -21.10
CA GLU A 41 -6.34 -24.65 -22.16
C GLU A 41 -7.78 -24.65 -21.58
N LYS A 42 -8.73 -24.05 -22.30
CA LYS A 42 -10.10 -23.78 -21.80
C LYS A 42 -10.83 -25.04 -21.34
N GLU A 43 -10.62 -26.17 -22.00
CA GLU A 43 -11.25 -27.45 -21.67
C GLU A 43 -10.61 -28.10 -20.44
N ALA A 44 -9.28 -28.08 -20.36
CA ALA A 44 -8.54 -28.53 -19.18
C ALA A 44 -8.92 -27.71 -17.93
N ARG A 45 -9.06 -26.38 -18.06
CA ARG A 45 -9.54 -25.51 -16.96
C ARG A 45 -10.89 -25.98 -16.40
N ARG A 46 -11.85 -26.26 -17.29
CA ARG A 46 -13.18 -26.72 -16.89
C ARG A 46 -13.13 -28.08 -16.19
N ALA A 47 -12.34 -29.02 -16.71
CA ALA A 47 -12.16 -30.33 -16.09
C ALA A 47 -11.56 -30.24 -14.68
N HIS A 48 -10.48 -29.47 -14.51
CA HIS A 48 -9.82 -29.33 -13.20
C HIS A 48 -10.64 -28.54 -12.18
N ILE A 49 -11.37 -27.51 -12.60
CA ILE A 49 -12.29 -26.78 -11.70
C ILE A 49 -13.43 -27.69 -11.27
N THR A 50 -14.02 -28.46 -12.20
CA THR A 50 -15.11 -29.40 -11.88
C THR A 50 -14.62 -30.49 -10.93
N GLU A 51 -13.43 -31.04 -11.15
CA GLU A 51 -12.83 -32.06 -10.27
C GLU A 51 -12.45 -31.50 -8.88
N ALA A 52 -11.99 -30.25 -8.82
CA ALA A 52 -11.67 -29.60 -7.55
C ALA A 52 -12.92 -29.29 -6.71
N LEU A 53 -14.04 -28.96 -7.37
CA LEU A 53 -15.32 -28.64 -6.73
C LEU A 53 -16.16 -29.88 -6.39
N LYS A 54 -15.82 -31.08 -6.89
CA LYS A 54 -16.44 -32.33 -6.45
C LYS A 54 -16.20 -32.54 -4.95
N GLY A 55 -17.29 -32.49 -4.18
CA GLY A 55 -17.28 -32.68 -2.72
C GLY A 55 -16.97 -31.41 -1.91
N VAL A 56 -16.90 -30.24 -2.54
CA VAL A 56 -16.83 -28.96 -1.83
C VAL A 56 -18.25 -28.54 -1.47
N ASP A 57 -18.54 -28.45 -0.18
CA ASP A 57 -19.84 -27.99 0.30
C ASP A 57 -19.95 -26.47 0.11
N LEU A 58 -20.63 -26.05 -0.97
CA LEU A 58 -20.85 -24.63 -1.27
C LEU A 58 -21.90 -23.99 -0.35
N ARG A 59 -22.58 -24.81 0.47
CA ARG A 59 -23.39 -24.35 1.59
C ARG A 59 -22.45 -23.95 2.71
N ARG A 60 -21.87 -22.76 2.56
CA ARG A 60 -21.22 -22.06 3.67
C ARG A 60 -22.30 -21.86 4.72
N ASP A 61 -22.31 -22.68 5.77
CA ASP A 61 -23.02 -22.36 6.99
C ASP A 61 -22.55 -20.97 7.39
N ALA A 62 -23.45 -20.00 7.28
CA ALA A 62 -23.29 -18.64 7.77
C ALA A 62 -23.28 -18.64 9.32
N GLY A 63 -22.57 -19.57 9.93
CA GLY A 63 -22.35 -19.75 11.36
C GLY A 63 -21.22 -18.85 11.87
N GLY A 64 -21.26 -17.59 11.49
CA GLY A 64 -20.39 -16.54 11.97
C GLY A 64 -21.20 -15.25 11.97
N GLY A 65 -21.90 -15.01 13.09
CA GLY A 65 -22.89 -13.97 13.28
C GLY A 65 -22.35 -12.56 13.03
N MET A 66 -22.28 -12.15 11.77
CA MET A 66 -22.39 -10.75 11.41
C MET A 66 -23.88 -10.43 11.44
N ASN A 67 -24.31 -9.90 12.59
CA ASN A 67 -25.52 -9.10 12.70
C ASN A 67 -25.45 -8.01 11.62
N SER A 68 -26.08 -8.25 10.48
CA SER A 68 -26.52 -7.19 9.59
C SER A 68 -27.44 -6.33 10.44
N LYS A 69 -26.91 -5.19 10.90
CA LYS A 69 -27.69 -4.25 11.69
C LYS A 69 -28.95 -3.93 10.88
N PRO A 70 -30.16 -4.23 11.37
CA PRO A 70 -31.36 -3.66 10.76
C PRO A 70 -31.16 -2.15 10.77
N LYS A 71 -31.48 -1.47 9.66
CA LYS A 71 -31.53 -0.01 9.58
C LYS A 71 -32.21 0.52 10.85
N THR A 72 -31.42 1.03 11.79
CA THR A 72 -31.95 1.66 12.98
C THR A 72 -32.56 2.96 12.50
N VAL A 73 -33.88 2.93 12.32
CA VAL A 73 -34.72 4.12 12.46
C VAL A 73 -34.26 4.78 13.77
N TYR A 74 -33.74 6.00 13.67
CA TYR A 74 -33.29 6.78 14.82
C TYR A 74 -34.42 6.79 15.85
N LYS A 75 -34.26 6.02 16.92
CA LYS A 75 -35.13 6.14 18.09
C LYS A 75 -34.75 7.44 18.75
N ASP A 76 -35.74 8.31 18.94
CA ASP A 76 -35.63 9.58 19.61
C ASP A 76 -34.72 9.47 20.84
N THR A 77 -33.69 10.31 20.87
CA THR A 77 -32.76 10.46 21.99
C THR A 77 -33.53 10.57 23.32
N LYS A 78 -32.99 9.98 24.39
CA LYS A 78 -33.57 10.06 25.75
C LYS A 78 -33.85 11.51 26.17
N ALA A 79 -32.98 12.44 25.76
CA ALA A 79 -33.15 13.88 25.94
C ALA A 79 -34.37 14.48 25.20
N THR A 80 -34.73 13.95 24.02
CA THR A 80 -35.94 14.35 23.29
C THR A 80 -37.19 13.73 23.91
N GLN A 81 -37.11 12.49 24.41
CA GLN A 81 -38.21 11.84 25.14
C GLN A 81 -38.48 12.51 26.51
N GLU A 82 -37.45 12.96 27.22
CA GLU A 82 -37.60 13.71 28.47
C GLU A 82 -38.23 15.09 28.23
N LYS A 83 -37.89 15.76 27.12
CA LYS A 83 -38.55 17.01 26.73
C LYS A 83 -40.01 16.77 26.33
N LEU A 84 -40.30 15.66 25.64
CA LEU A 84 -41.66 15.25 25.29
C LEU A 84 -42.47 14.89 26.54
N ALA A 85 -41.89 14.14 27.49
CA ALA A 85 -42.52 13.80 28.76
C ALA A 85 -42.78 15.04 29.63
N LYS A 86 -41.86 16.02 29.64
CA LYS A 86 -42.09 17.32 30.30
C LYS A 86 -43.21 18.11 29.62
N LEU A 87 -43.28 18.09 28.29
CA LEU A 87 -44.37 18.73 27.55
C LEU A 87 -45.71 17.99 27.74
N GLU A 88 -45.71 16.66 27.84
CA GLU A 88 -46.91 15.87 28.11
C GLU A 88 -47.40 16.05 29.55
N ALA A 89 -46.49 16.14 30.53
CA ALA A 89 -46.82 16.45 31.91
C ALA A 89 -47.45 17.84 32.04
N THR A 90 -46.88 18.85 31.37
CA THR A 90 -47.48 20.20 31.36
C THR A 90 -48.83 20.25 30.62
N LEU A 91 -49.03 19.42 29.58
CA LEU A 91 -50.31 19.29 28.90
C LEU A 91 -51.36 18.58 29.77
N GLN A 92 -50.98 17.55 30.53
CA GLN A 92 -51.85 16.90 31.51
C GLN A 92 -52.21 17.83 32.68
N GLU A 93 -51.26 18.62 33.16
CA GLU A 93 -51.50 19.63 34.19
C GLU A 93 -52.49 20.71 33.69
N MET A 94 -52.32 21.19 32.45
CA MET A 94 -53.27 22.13 31.85
C MET A 94 -54.64 21.50 31.60
N LYS A 95 -54.72 20.22 31.21
CA LYS A 95 -56.00 19.49 31.09
C LYS A 95 -56.68 19.31 32.45
N ALA A 96 -55.94 19.03 33.51
CA ALA A 96 -56.48 18.93 34.86
C ALA A 96 -57.01 20.27 35.36
N LYS A 97 -56.29 21.38 35.11
CA LYS A 97 -56.76 22.74 35.40
C LYS A 97 -58.00 23.13 34.58
N TYR A 98 -58.04 22.74 33.30
CA TYR A 98 -59.20 22.94 32.43
C TYR A 98 -60.44 22.16 32.91
N HIS A 99 -60.26 20.92 33.38
CA HIS A 99 -61.35 20.14 33.97
C HIS A 99 -61.81 20.66 35.33
N ALA A 100 -60.92 21.27 36.13
CA ALA A 100 -61.29 21.94 37.37
C ALA A 100 -62.10 23.22 37.12
N LEU A 101 -61.71 24.01 36.11
CA LEU A 101 -62.44 25.23 35.67
C LEU A 101 -63.80 24.93 35.01
N LEU A 102 -64.04 23.69 34.56
CA LEU A 102 -65.32 23.29 33.97
C LEU A 102 -66.44 23.08 35.02
N ASN A 103 -66.08 22.99 36.31
CA ASN A 103 -67.01 22.67 37.39
C ASN A 103 -67.45 23.87 38.25
N ASP A 104 -66.84 25.06 38.09
CA ASP A 104 -67.18 26.27 38.85
C ASP A 104 -67.64 27.40 37.90
N GLY A 105 -68.94 27.70 37.90
CA GLY A 105 -69.57 29.01 37.65
C GLY A 105 -69.26 29.85 36.38
N PRO A 106 -70.10 30.86 36.06
CA PRO A 106 -70.14 31.53 34.74
C PRO A 106 -68.98 32.48 34.40
N GLN A 107 -67.99 32.66 35.28
CA GLN A 107 -66.78 33.45 34.99
C GLN A 107 -65.72 32.67 34.19
N THR A 108 -65.91 31.36 33.96
CA THR A 108 -64.92 30.47 33.35
C THR A 108 -65.06 30.29 31.83
N ALA A 109 -66.08 30.87 31.19
CA ALA A 109 -66.32 30.75 29.76
C ALA A 109 -65.31 31.55 28.90
N GLU A 110 -64.96 32.77 29.31
CA GLU A 110 -63.96 33.59 28.62
C GLU A 110 -62.55 33.02 28.78
N GLU A 111 -62.18 32.58 29.99
CA GLU A 111 -60.90 31.88 30.21
C GLU A 111 -60.85 30.56 29.44
N ASN A 112 -61.96 29.83 29.32
CA ASN A 112 -62.05 28.66 28.45
C ASN A 112 -61.75 29.00 26.99
N THR A 113 -62.33 30.08 26.47
CA THR A 113 -62.06 30.50 25.08
C THR A 113 -60.62 30.96 24.88
N ARG A 114 -60.02 31.67 25.85
CA ARG A 114 -58.60 32.05 25.82
C ARG A 114 -57.68 30.82 25.86
N LEU A 115 -57.96 29.86 26.74
CA LEU A 115 -57.16 28.63 26.85
C LEU A 115 -57.31 27.77 25.60
N LYS A 116 -58.49 27.66 25.01
CA LYS A 116 -58.70 26.98 23.71
C LYS A 116 -57.89 27.63 22.59
N ASN A 117 -57.90 28.95 22.49
CA ASN A 117 -57.12 29.68 21.49
C ASN A 117 -55.61 29.47 21.72
N ARG A 118 -55.16 29.48 22.98
CA ARG A 118 -53.77 29.23 23.34
C ARG A 118 -53.32 27.80 23.02
N ILE A 119 -54.20 26.81 23.24
CA ILE A 119 -53.95 25.42 22.86
C ILE A 119 -53.83 25.29 21.33
N ALA A 120 -54.72 25.95 20.57
CA ALA A 120 -54.66 25.95 19.11
C ALA A 120 -53.37 26.63 18.57
N GLU A 121 -52.94 27.74 19.16
CA GLU A 121 -51.67 28.40 18.84
C GLU A 121 -50.46 27.50 19.11
N LEU A 122 -50.44 26.83 20.28
CA LEU A 122 -49.36 25.92 20.63
C LEU A 122 -49.33 24.69 19.71
N GLN A 123 -50.49 24.15 19.33
CA GLN A 123 -50.57 23.07 18.35
C GLN A 123 -50.04 23.49 16.99
N LYS A 124 -50.39 24.70 16.52
CA LYS A 124 -49.87 25.26 15.27
C LYS A 124 -48.35 25.48 15.33
N SER A 125 -47.84 25.95 16.47
CA SER A 125 -46.40 26.12 16.69
C SER A 125 -45.64 24.78 16.64
N ILE A 126 -46.20 23.73 17.24
CA ILE A 126 -45.60 22.39 17.21
C ILE A 126 -45.56 21.84 15.78
N GLU A 127 -46.64 22.02 15.01
CA GLU A 127 -46.70 21.53 13.63
C GLU A 127 -45.71 22.27 12.71
N ASN A 128 -45.56 23.59 12.90
CA ASN A 128 -44.55 24.37 12.22
C ASN A 128 -43.12 23.90 12.56
N GLN A 129 -42.82 23.61 13.82
CA GLN A 129 -41.51 23.10 14.24
C GLN A 129 -41.22 21.71 13.66
N LYS A 130 -42.21 20.82 13.62
CA LYS A 130 -42.07 19.50 12.95
C LYS A 130 -41.77 19.66 11.46
N SER A 131 -42.47 20.56 10.78
CA SER A 131 -42.25 20.84 9.35
C SER A 131 -40.82 21.36 9.09
N GLN A 132 -40.34 22.28 9.93
CA GLN A 132 -38.97 22.82 9.83
C GLN A 132 -37.91 21.73 10.04
N HIS A 133 -38.04 20.89 11.07
CA HIS A 133 -37.11 19.79 11.31
C HIS A 133 -37.12 18.75 10.19
N PHE A 134 -38.28 18.50 9.58
CA PHE A 134 -38.36 17.63 8.39
C PHE A 134 -37.61 18.22 7.20
N GLN A 135 -37.70 19.53 6.98
CA GLN A 135 -36.92 20.22 5.93
C GLN A 135 -35.41 20.19 6.22
N GLU A 136 -34.99 20.46 7.46
CA GLU A 136 -33.58 20.39 7.86
C GLU A 136 -33.01 18.97 7.69
N LEU A 137 -33.75 17.94 8.09
CA LEU A 137 -33.35 16.54 7.89
C LEU A 137 -33.26 16.17 6.40
N ALA A 138 -34.15 16.70 5.56
CA ALA A 138 -34.08 16.49 4.11
C ALA A 138 -32.83 17.13 3.50
N LEU A 139 -32.51 18.37 3.89
CA LEU A 139 -31.30 19.09 3.45
C LEU A 139 -30.02 18.38 3.93
N LEU A 140 -29.97 17.91 5.18
CA LEU A 140 -28.84 17.15 5.71
C LEU A 140 -28.63 15.83 4.97
N ARG A 141 -29.72 15.11 4.63
CA ARG A 141 -29.63 13.89 3.81
C ARG A 141 -29.14 14.16 2.39
N GLN A 142 -29.55 15.28 1.81
CA GLN A 142 -29.10 15.70 0.48
C GLN A 142 -27.61 16.10 0.49
N HIS A 143 -27.16 16.83 1.52
CA HIS A 143 -25.75 17.18 1.68
C HIS A 143 -24.88 15.95 2.01
N SER A 144 -25.32 15.03 2.87
CA SER A 144 -24.57 13.80 3.15
C SER A 144 -24.46 12.88 1.93
N SER A 145 -25.52 12.82 1.12
CA SER A 145 -25.54 12.07 -0.15
C SER A 145 -24.57 12.65 -1.18
N ASN A 146 -24.52 13.98 -1.31
CA ASN A 146 -23.70 14.63 -2.33
C ASN A 146 -22.21 14.68 -1.95
N VAL A 147 -21.88 14.84 -0.67
CA VAL A 147 -20.48 14.93 -0.21
C VAL A 147 -19.79 13.55 -0.17
N ALA A 148 -20.52 12.50 0.24
CA ALA A 148 -19.95 11.15 0.28
C ALA A 148 -19.73 10.58 -1.14
N ASN A 149 -20.68 10.76 -2.05
CA ASN A 149 -20.58 10.18 -3.39
C ASN A 149 -19.71 11.01 -4.35
N ALA A 150 -19.59 12.33 -4.19
CA ALA A 150 -18.78 13.14 -5.11
C ALA A 150 -17.28 13.08 -4.82
N SER A 151 -16.88 13.02 -3.53
CA SER A 151 -15.45 13.00 -3.18
C SER A 151 -14.78 11.65 -3.41
N GLU A 152 -15.47 10.54 -3.12
CA GLU A 152 -14.95 9.19 -3.42
C GLU A 152 -14.89 8.93 -4.92
N LEU A 153 -15.87 9.42 -5.69
CA LEU A 153 -15.92 9.19 -7.14
C LEU A 153 -14.90 10.06 -7.89
N ALA A 154 -14.64 11.28 -7.43
CA ALA A 154 -13.54 12.11 -7.92
C ALA A 154 -12.16 11.51 -7.57
N ALA A 155 -11.99 10.97 -6.36
CA ALA A 155 -10.75 10.30 -5.96
C ALA A 155 -10.48 9.02 -6.78
N LEU A 156 -11.53 8.24 -7.08
CA LEU A 156 -11.42 7.06 -7.94
C LEU A 156 -11.16 7.42 -9.41
N GLN A 157 -11.73 8.52 -9.91
CA GLN A 157 -11.43 9.01 -11.26
C GLN A 157 -9.98 9.47 -11.38
N GLN A 158 -9.47 10.21 -10.38
CA GLN A 158 -8.08 10.62 -10.33
C GLN A 158 -7.13 9.42 -10.30
N GLN A 159 -7.42 8.40 -9.47
CA GLN A 159 -6.61 7.18 -9.43
C GLN A 159 -6.64 6.40 -10.76
N LEU A 160 -7.74 6.44 -11.50
CA LEU A 160 -7.85 5.80 -12.80
C LEU A 160 -7.01 6.53 -13.87
N GLU A 161 -7.00 7.86 -13.85
CA GLU A 161 -6.14 8.70 -14.71
C GLU A 161 -4.67 8.47 -14.40
N ASP A 162 -4.28 8.50 -13.12
CA ASP A 162 -2.90 8.24 -12.71
C ASP A 162 -2.44 6.84 -13.15
N PHE A 163 -3.34 5.83 -13.11
CA PHE A 163 -3.03 4.48 -13.56
C PHE A 163 -2.88 4.38 -15.08
N GLN A 164 -3.68 5.12 -15.85
CA GLN A 164 -3.58 5.19 -17.31
C GLN A 164 -2.29 5.90 -17.74
N GLU A 165 -1.91 6.97 -17.03
CA GLU A 165 -0.66 7.70 -17.27
C GLU A 165 0.55 6.83 -16.93
N LEU A 166 0.52 6.09 -15.81
CA LEU A 166 1.57 5.14 -15.46
C LEU A 166 1.68 4.00 -16.49
N SER A 167 0.53 3.50 -16.99
CA SER A 167 0.51 2.45 -18.02
C SER A 167 1.08 2.91 -19.36
N THR A 168 0.88 4.18 -19.73
CA THR A 168 1.43 4.74 -20.97
C THR A 168 2.92 4.98 -20.84
N GLN A 169 3.38 5.53 -19.71
CA GLN A 169 4.82 5.67 -19.40
C GLN A 169 5.55 4.32 -19.43
N LEU A 170 4.97 3.28 -18.81
CA LEU A 170 5.58 1.94 -18.82
C LEU A 170 5.64 1.34 -20.23
N SER A 171 4.65 1.63 -21.08
CA SER A 171 4.64 1.21 -22.49
C SER A 171 5.73 1.92 -23.30
N ASP A 172 5.90 3.23 -23.08
CA ASP A 172 6.91 4.03 -23.75
C ASP A 172 8.33 3.63 -23.33
N GLU A 173 8.55 3.35 -22.04
CA GLU A 173 9.82 2.78 -21.54
C GLU A 173 10.11 1.41 -22.17
N CYS A 174 9.08 0.56 -22.32
CA CYS A 174 9.25 -0.74 -22.93
C CYS A 174 9.67 -0.63 -24.41
N GLU A 175 9.07 0.28 -25.17
CA GLU A 175 9.48 0.55 -26.56
C GLU A 175 10.86 1.23 -26.65
N GLN A 176 11.23 2.09 -25.71
CA GLN A 176 12.60 2.62 -25.61
C GLN A 176 13.63 1.51 -25.32
N HIS A 177 13.33 0.59 -24.40
CA HIS A 177 14.21 -0.53 -24.12
C HIS A 177 14.35 -1.48 -25.31
N LYS A 178 13.27 -1.70 -26.06
CA LYS A 178 13.25 -2.53 -27.27
C LYS A 178 14.05 -1.91 -28.41
N THR A 179 13.97 -0.59 -28.61
CA THR A 179 14.81 0.12 -29.59
C THR A 179 16.28 0.09 -29.18
N ARG A 180 16.58 0.28 -27.88
CA ARG A 180 17.94 0.18 -27.34
C ARG A 180 18.53 -1.22 -27.49
N LEU A 181 17.73 -2.28 -27.27
CA LEU A 181 18.14 -3.67 -27.53
C LEU A 181 18.50 -3.89 -29.00
N LYS A 182 17.65 -3.45 -29.94
CA LYS A 182 17.95 -3.54 -31.37
C LYS A 182 19.23 -2.81 -31.76
N THR A 183 19.49 -1.63 -31.18
CA THR A 183 20.76 -0.92 -31.44
C THR A 183 21.97 -1.65 -30.87
N LEU A 184 21.84 -2.28 -29.70
CA LEU A 184 22.92 -3.08 -29.11
C LEU A 184 23.18 -4.35 -29.90
N GLU A 185 22.13 -5.01 -30.40
CA GLU A 185 22.23 -6.17 -31.29
C GLU A 185 22.96 -5.81 -32.60
N ALA A 186 22.58 -4.70 -33.24
CA ALA A 186 23.26 -4.21 -34.44
C ALA A 186 24.74 -3.84 -34.17
N THR A 187 25.05 -3.27 -33.00
CA THR A 187 26.42 -2.95 -32.61
C THR A 187 27.25 -4.20 -32.34
N LEU A 188 26.64 -5.24 -31.74
CA LEU A 188 27.27 -6.55 -31.54
C LEU A 188 27.56 -7.26 -32.85
N GLU A 189 26.65 -7.18 -33.82
CA GLU A 189 26.84 -7.71 -35.17
C GLU A 189 27.97 -7.01 -35.92
N ASP A 190 28.06 -5.68 -35.84
CA ASP A 190 29.18 -4.92 -36.41
C ASP A 190 30.51 -5.25 -35.73
N LYS A 191 30.53 -5.35 -34.39
CA LYS A 191 31.74 -5.73 -33.64
C LYS A 191 32.19 -7.16 -33.93
N THR A 192 31.27 -8.10 -34.09
CA THR A 192 31.61 -9.48 -34.48
C THR A 192 32.15 -9.54 -35.91
N ALA A 193 31.58 -8.76 -36.84
CA ALA A 193 32.13 -8.61 -38.18
C ALA A 193 33.53 -7.98 -38.16
N GLN A 194 33.77 -6.98 -37.31
CA GLN A 194 35.10 -6.36 -37.12
C GLN A 194 36.12 -7.36 -36.57
N VAL A 195 35.75 -8.18 -35.59
CA VAL A 195 36.62 -9.25 -35.06
C VAL A 195 36.92 -10.30 -36.14
N ALA A 196 35.94 -10.66 -36.98
CA ALA A 196 36.18 -11.58 -38.09
C ALA A 196 37.17 -11.00 -39.12
N ARG A 197 37.07 -9.71 -39.43
CA ARG A 197 38.05 -9.01 -40.28
C ARG A 197 39.44 -8.97 -39.65
N LEU A 198 39.55 -8.65 -38.36
CA LEU A 198 40.83 -8.65 -37.65
C LEU A 198 41.46 -10.04 -37.61
N LYS A 199 40.69 -11.10 -37.37
CA LYS A 199 41.19 -12.48 -37.45
C LYS A 199 41.71 -12.84 -38.85
N LYS A 200 41.04 -12.35 -39.90
CA LYS A 200 41.51 -12.54 -41.28
C LYS A 200 42.83 -11.82 -41.53
N VAL A 201 42.95 -10.56 -41.11
CA VAL A 201 44.20 -9.80 -41.21
C VAL A 201 45.32 -10.45 -40.39
N MET A 202 45.04 -10.94 -39.19
CA MET A 202 46.03 -11.68 -38.39
C MET A 202 46.49 -12.97 -39.10
N ALA A 203 45.60 -13.68 -39.78
CA ALA A 203 45.97 -14.86 -40.57
C ALA A 203 46.80 -14.48 -41.81
N GLU A 204 46.48 -13.36 -42.47
CA GLU A 204 47.25 -12.82 -43.60
C GLU A 204 48.66 -12.35 -43.15
N VAL A 205 48.78 -11.74 -41.96
CA VAL A 205 50.08 -11.37 -41.35
C VAL A 205 50.88 -12.61 -40.97
N ALA A 206 50.28 -13.60 -40.31
CA ALA A 206 50.96 -14.85 -39.96
C ALA A 206 51.48 -15.60 -41.20
N ALA A 207 50.70 -15.63 -42.29
CA ALA A 207 51.16 -16.20 -43.57
C ALA A 207 52.26 -15.36 -44.22
N GLY A 208 52.24 -14.04 -44.05
CA GLY A 208 53.30 -13.13 -44.50
C GLY A 208 54.60 -13.29 -43.71
N ASP A 209 54.51 -13.54 -42.40
CA ASP A 209 55.66 -13.82 -41.54
C ASP A 209 56.32 -15.15 -41.90
N GLU A 210 55.53 -16.21 -42.16
CA GLU A 210 56.06 -17.49 -42.67
C GLU A 210 56.75 -17.32 -44.04
N ALA A 211 56.16 -16.55 -44.96
CA ALA A 211 56.78 -16.25 -46.25
C ALA A 211 58.07 -15.44 -46.10
N ASN A 212 58.10 -14.46 -45.19
CA ASN A 212 59.29 -13.68 -44.89
C ASN A 212 60.39 -14.51 -44.21
N GLU A 213 60.06 -15.43 -43.30
CA GLU A 213 61.03 -16.36 -42.72
C GLU A 213 61.66 -17.26 -43.79
N THR A 214 60.87 -17.75 -44.76
CA THR A 214 61.42 -18.52 -45.89
C THR A 214 62.33 -17.68 -46.79
N ASN A 215 61.97 -16.42 -47.05
CA ASN A 215 62.81 -15.51 -47.82
C ASN A 215 64.10 -15.14 -47.07
N VAL A 216 64.04 -14.95 -45.75
CA VAL A 216 65.22 -14.70 -44.92
C VAL A 216 66.14 -15.92 -44.91
N HIS A 217 65.62 -17.14 -44.73
CA HIS A 217 66.45 -18.35 -44.82
C HIS A 217 67.04 -18.56 -46.22
N GLN A 218 66.31 -18.19 -47.28
CA GLN A 218 66.83 -18.26 -48.64
C GLN A 218 67.91 -17.20 -48.89
N LEU A 219 67.74 -15.98 -48.37
CA LEU A 219 68.76 -14.93 -48.41
C LEU A 219 69.98 -15.26 -47.55
N GLU A 220 69.81 -15.92 -46.40
CA GLU A 220 70.91 -16.44 -45.57
C GLU A 220 71.69 -17.53 -46.30
N LEU A 221 71.00 -18.41 -47.04
CA LEU A 221 71.63 -19.42 -47.89
C LEU A 221 72.37 -18.78 -49.07
N GLU A 222 71.79 -17.78 -49.73
CA GLU A 222 72.43 -17.02 -50.79
C GLU A 222 73.64 -16.22 -50.27
N LEU A 223 73.56 -15.66 -49.07
CA LEU A 223 74.67 -14.97 -48.41
C LEU A 223 75.80 -15.96 -48.07
N ALA A 224 75.48 -17.15 -47.56
CA ALA A 224 76.46 -18.19 -47.28
C ALA A 224 77.16 -18.67 -48.57
N ASN A 225 76.39 -18.90 -49.63
CA ASN A 225 76.92 -19.28 -50.94
C ASN A 225 77.78 -18.16 -51.56
N ALA A 226 77.37 -16.90 -51.40
CA ALA A 226 78.14 -15.74 -51.86
C ALA A 226 79.44 -15.55 -51.06
N GLN A 227 79.42 -15.82 -49.74
CA GLN A 227 80.62 -15.78 -48.90
C GLN A 227 81.59 -16.91 -49.26
N GLU A 228 81.09 -18.11 -49.57
CA GLU A 228 81.91 -19.22 -50.05
C GLU A 228 82.49 -18.93 -51.44
N ALA A 229 81.70 -18.39 -52.36
CA ALA A 229 82.17 -17.93 -53.67
C ALA A 229 83.23 -16.82 -53.54
N LEU A 230 83.07 -15.90 -52.58
CA LEU A 230 84.03 -14.84 -52.31
C LEU A 230 85.32 -15.37 -51.64
N ALA A 231 85.23 -16.42 -50.82
CA ALA A 231 86.40 -17.11 -50.26
C ALA A 231 87.18 -17.86 -51.35
N VAL A 232 86.48 -18.53 -52.28
CA VAL A 232 87.08 -19.17 -53.45
C VAL A 232 87.71 -18.13 -54.38
N ALA A 233 87.02 -17.02 -54.64
CA ALA A 233 87.54 -15.92 -55.44
C ALA A 233 88.76 -15.26 -54.78
N ARG A 234 88.79 -15.09 -53.46
CA ARG A 234 89.97 -14.59 -52.73
C ARG A 234 91.16 -15.54 -52.86
N LYS A 235 90.94 -16.85 -52.73
CA LYS A 235 92.01 -17.86 -52.89
C LYS A 235 92.55 -17.91 -54.33
N GLN A 236 91.66 -17.76 -55.32
CA GLN A 236 92.05 -17.66 -56.73
C GLN A 236 92.77 -16.34 -57.03
N ASN A 237 92.39 -15.24 -56.37
CA ASN A 237 93.02 -13.94 -56.50
C ASN A 237 94.39 -13.90 -55.79
N GLU A 238 94.57 -14.63 -54.69
CA GLU A 238 95.89 -14.85 -54.07
C GLU A 238 96.81 -15.67 -54.99
N GLU A 239 96.33 -16.78 -55.58
CA GLU A 239 97.09 -17.54 -56.59
C GLU A 239 97.37 -16.72 -57.86
N TYR A 240 96.47 -15.82 -58.23
CA TYR A 240 96.64 -14.91 -59.37
C TYR A 240 97.64 -13.80 -59.04
N ASN A 241 97.60 -13.21 -57.84
CA ASN A 241 98.55 -12.21 -57.38
C ASN A 241 99.95 -12.78 -57.17
N ASP A 242 100.09 -14.03 -56.74
CA ASP A 242 101.38 -14.71 -56.68
C ASP A 242 101.98 -14.96 -58.08
N LYS A 243 101.13 -15.24 -59.08
CA LYS A 243 101.52 -15.30 -60.50
C LYS A 243 101.80 -13.91 -61.08
N LEU A 244 101.07 -12.88 -60.63
CA LEU A 244 101.22 -11.49 -61.08
C LEU A 244 102.49 -10.86 -60.53
N LEU A 245 102.85 -11.12 -59.28
CA LEU A 245 104.13 -10.70 -58.69
C LEU A 245 105.32 -11.34 -59.43
N ALA A 246 105.20 -12.61 -59.84
CA ALA A 246 106.20 -13.26 -60.69
C ALA A 246 106.29 -12.70 -62.13
N THR A 247 105.22 -12.08 -62.64
CA THR A 247 105.20 -11.39 -63.95
C THR A 247 105.51 -9.90 -63.85
N LEU A 248 105.31 -9.26 -62.70
CA LEU A 248 105.63 -7.86 -62.44
C LEU A 248 107.15 -7.64 -62.31
N ASP A 249 107.88 -8.60 -61.75
CA ASP A 249 109.35 -8.63 -61.79
C ASP A 249 109.91 -8.79 -63.21
N SER A 250 109.09 -9.28 -64.16
CA SER A 250 109.40 -9.39 -65.59
C SER A 250 108.91 -8.19 -66.42
N HIS A 251 107.94 -7.42 -65.93
CA HIS A 251 107.35 -6.29 -66.66
C HIS A 251 107.78 -4.91 -66.15
N LEU A 252 108.56 -4.84 -65.06
CA LEU A 252 109.39 -3.68 -64.70
C LEU A 252 110.63 -3.49 -65.62
N ALA A 253 110.53 -3.92 -66.88
CA ALA A 253 111.50 -3.67 -67.95
C ALA A 253 110.86 -3.06 -69.22
N ALA A 254 109.58 -2.65 -69.21
CA ALA A 254 109.01 -1.98 -70.38
C ALA A 254 107.87 -1.00 -70.03
N ASN A 255 108.24 0.27 -69.95
CA ASN A 255 107.35 1.43 -69.95
C ASN A 255 106.41 1.43 -71.18
N HIS A 256 105.10 1.40 -70.94
CA HIS A 256 104.14 2.29 -71.61
C HIS A 256 102.83 2.29 -70.81
N GLU A 257 102.86 2.95 -69.66
CA GLU A 257 101.80 2.91 -68.65
C GLU A 257 101.28 4.33 -68.40
N ILE A 258 100.57 4.93 -69.38
CA ILE A 258 99.84 6.19 -69.16
C ILE A 258 98.44 6.19 -69.81
N ASP A 259 98.20 5.51 -70.94
CA ASP A 259 96.86 5.52 -71.56
C ASP A 259 95.88 4.48 -71.00
N GLU A 260 96.38 3.38 -70.43
CA GLU A 260 95.54 2.34 -69.80
C GLU A 260 95.07 2.75 -68.39
N LEU A 261 95.85 3.61 -67.70
CA LEU A 261 95.48 4.20 -66.42
C LEU A 261 94.36 5.24 -66.56
N ASN A 262 94.28 5.95 -67.70
CA ASN A 262 93.19 6.89 -67.98
C ASN A 262 91.84 6.18 -68.24
N ALA A 263 91.83 5.02 -68.90
CA ALA A 263 90.61 4.21 -69.06
C ALA A 263 90.14 3.60 -67.73
N LYS A 264 91.07 3.16 -66.87
CA LYS A 264 90.78 2.68 -65.51
C LYS A 264 90.29 3.81 -64.59
N LEU A 265 90.76 5.05 -64.78
CA LEU A 265 90.28 6.23 -64.06
C LEU A 265 88.85 6.64 -64.48
N VAL A 266 88.51 6.55 -65.77
CA VAL A 266 87.14 6.78 -66.26
C VAL A 266 86.18 5.71 -65.73
N ALA A 267 86.58 4.44 -65.73
CA ALA A 267 85.78 3.36 -65.11
C ALA A 267 85.64 3.53 -63.58
N ALA A 268 86.67 4.06 -62.90
CA ALA A 268 86.59 4.40 -61.47
C ALA A 268 85.69 5.61 -61.18
N LEU A 269 85.56 6.55 -62.11
CA LEU A 269 84.61 7.66 -62.03
C LEU A 269 83.15 7.20 -62.25
N ASP A 270 82.91 6.23 -63.15
CA ASP A 270 81.60 5.59 -63.31
C ASP A 270 81.17 4.82 -62.04
N PHE A 271 82.11 4.21 -61.31
CA PHE A 271 81.84 3.67 -59.97
C PHE A 271 81.45 4.75 -58.96
N GLY A 272 82.04 5.94 -59.04
CA GLY A 272 81.66 7.09 -58.21
C GLY A 272 80.20 7.52 -58.41
N GLN A 273 79.69 7.42 -59.63
CA GLN A 273 78.27 7.68 -59.95
C GLN A 273 77.36 6.64 -59.30
N VAL A 274 77.71 5.36 -59.35
CA VAL A 274 76.95 4.27 -58.70
C VAL A 274 76.90 4.47 -57.18
N PHE A 275 78.00 4.85 -56.54
CA PHE A 275 78.00 5.17 -55.11
C PHE A 275 77.20 6.42 -54.76
N ALA A 276 77.14 7.42 -55.65
CA ALA A 276 76.30 8.60 -55.46
C ALA A 276 74.81 8.24 -55.56
N ASP A 277 74.42 7.47 -56.57
CA ASP A 277 73.05 6.99 -56.74
C ASP A 277 72.61 6.08 -55.58
N GLU A 278 73.51 5.22 -55.10
CA GLU A 278 73.26 4.37 -53.94
C GLU A 278 73.18 5.18 -52.64
N ALA A 279 74.04 6.20 -52.45
CA ALA A 279 73.94 7.11 -51.32
C ALA A 279 72.62 7.90 -51.32
N ASP A 280 72.16 8.36 -52.50
CA ASP A 280 70.86 9.03 -52.65
C ASP A 280 69.70 8.05 -52.41
N HIS A 281 69.82 6.79 -52.84
CA HIS A 281 68.84 5.75 -52.53
C HIS A 281 68.72 5.51 -51.02
N TRP A 282 69.83 5.34 -50.31
CA TRP A 282 69.84 5.14 -48.87
C TRP A 282 69.33 6.37 -48.11
N LYS A 283 69.66 7.57 -48.57
CA LYS A 283 69.14 8.83 -48.01
C LYS A 283 67.62 8.92 -48.18
N ASN A 284 67.09 8.65 -49.37
CA ASN A 284 65.65 8.66 -49.62
C ASN A 284 64.92 7.58 -48.81
N ALA A 285 65.50 6.37 -48.70
CA ALA A 285 64.94 5.30 -47.88
C ALA A 285 64.94 5.64 -46.38
N HIS A 286 65.97 6.35 -45.91
CA HIS A 286 66.04 6.85 -44.55
C HIS A 286 65.00 7.96 -44.31
N ASP A 287 64.90 8.94 -45.20
CA ASP A 287 63.92 10.03 -45.09
C ASP A 287 62.48 9.50 -45.10
N GLN A 288 62.20 8.46 -45.92
CA GLN A 288 60.90 7.79 -45.92
C GLN A 288 60.62 7.10 -44.57
N LYS A 289 61.59 6.40 -43.99
CA LYS A 289 61.43 5.78 -42.66
C LYS A 289 61.18 6.81 -41.56
N TYR A 290 61.80 7.98 -41.64
CA TYR A 290 61.53 9.09 -40.70
C TYR A 290 60.11 9.64 -40.88
N ALA A 291 59.64 9.81 -42.12
CA ALA A 291 58.27 10.23 -42.38
C ALA A 291 57.23 9.23 -41.83
N ASP A 292 57.47 7.93 -42.04
CA ASP A 292 56.61 6.86 -41.50
C ASP A 292 56.62 6.85 -39.96
N TYR A 293 57.78 7.09 -39.34
CA TYR A 293 57.90 7.20 -37.88
C TYR A 293 57.13 8.41 -37.34
N GLU A 294 57.25 9.58 -37.96
CA GLU A 294 56.47 10.77 -37.56
C GLU A 294 54.96 10.54 -37.71
N GLU A 295 54.53 9.85 -38.76
CA GLU A 295 53.11 9.53 -38.95
C GLU A 295 52.61 8.56 -37.88
N LEU A 296 53.39 7.52 -37.57
CA LEU A 296 53.08 6.58 -36.48
C LEU A 296 53.03 7.29 -35.14
N GLN A 297 53.96 8.22 -34.87
CA GLN A 297 53.95 9.02 -33.65
C GLN A 297 52.69 9.90 -33.56
N ARG A 298 52.30 10.59 -34.65
CA ARG A 298 51.03 11.36 -34.66
C ARG A 298 49.81 10.47 -34.43
N ARG A 299 49.74 9.28 -35.03
CA ARG A 299 48.64 8.33 -34.81
C ARG A 299 48.61 7.83 -33.36
N ALA A 300 49.77 7.56 -32.76
CA ALA A 300 49.87 7.17 -31.36
C ALA A 300 49.38 8.30 -30.43
N GLU A 301 49.78 9.55 -30.68
CA GLU A 301 49.32 10.71 -29.92
C GLU A 301 47.81 10.93 -30.08
N GLN A 302 47.28 10.82 -31.30
CA GLN A 302 45.83 10.93 -31.55
C GLN A 302 45.04 9.86 -30.81
N THR A 303 45.44 8.59 -30.92
CA THR A 303 44.76 7.50 -30.20
C THR A 303 44.85 7.66 -28.69
N GLN A 304 45.97 8.15 -28.15
CA GLN A 304 46.11 8.48 -26.74
C GLN A 304 45.13 9.58 -26.31
N THR A 305 45.00 10.67 -27.09
CA THR A 305 44.04 11.75 -26.79
C THR A 305 42.59 11.26 -26.87
N GLU A 306 42.25 10.42 -27.85
CA GLU A 306 40.92 9.82 -27.95
C GLU A 306 40.58 8.91 -26.77
N VAL A 307 41.53 8.09 -26.32
CA VAL A 307 41.35 7.23 -25.14
C VAL A 307 41.18 8.07 -23.88
N GLN A 308 41.96 9.14 -23.71
CA GLN A 308 41.81 10.06 -22.59
C GLN A 308 40.45 10.77 -22.62
N SER A 309 40.00 11.23 -23.79
CA SER A 309 38.67 11.84 -23.95
C SER A 309 37.56 10.87 -23.59
N LYS A 310 37.61 9.63 -24.10
CA LYS A 310 36.63 8.57 -23.79
C LYS A 310 36.61 8.26 -22.29
N TYR A 311 37.78 8.19 -21.66
CA TYR A 311 37.89 7.97 -20.21
C TYR A 311 37.24 9.10 -19.41
N VAL A 312 37.46 10.37 -19.79
CA VAL A 312 36.83 11.53 -19.13
C VAL A 312 35.32 11.48 -19.29
N ASP A 313 34.82 11.21 -20.50
CA ASP A 313 33.38 11.10 -20.76
C ASP A 313 32.72 9.96 -19.96
N GLU A 314 33.37 8.80 -19.90
CA GLU A 314 32.90 7.67 -19.13
C GLU A 314 32.93 7.96 -17.62
N HIS A 315 33.98 8.62 -17.13
CA HIS A 315 34.07 9.05 -15.74
C HIS A 315 32.97 10.08 -15.39
N GLN A 316 32.64 10.99 -16.30
CA GLN A 316 31.52 11.93 -16.13
C GLN A 316 30.17 11.21 -16.10
N ARG A 317 29.96 10.20 -16.96
CA ARG A 317 28.76 9.35 -16.94
C ARG A 317 28.63 8.60 -15.63
N TYR A 318 29.73 8.04 -15.12
CA TYR A 318 29.77 7.40 -13.80
C TYR A 318 29.41 8.38 -12.68
N LYS A 319 29.96 9.60 -12.68
CA LYS A 319 29.61 10.64 -11.71
C LYS A 319 28.13 11.03 -11.79
N ALA A 320 27.58 11.17 -13.00
CA ALA A 320 26.16 11.47 -13.18
C ALA A 320 25.26 10.32 -12.69
N ALA A 321 25.65 9.07 -12.94
CA ALA A 321 24.94 7.89 -12.43
C ALA A 321 25.01 7.80 -10.90
N SER A 322 26.17 8.10 -10.30
CA SER A 322 26.34 8.13 -8.84
C SER A 322 25.40 9.14 -8.19
N ARG A 323 25.31 10.37 -8.73
CA ARG A 323 24.39 11.40 -8.22
C ARG A 323 22.91 10.97 -8.30
N LYS A 324 22.53 10.24 -9.36
CA LYS A 324 21.19 9.68 -9.48
C LYS A 324 20.92 8.62 -8.41
N ILE A 325 21.90 7.76 -8.12
CA ILE A 325 21.81 6.77 -7.05
C ILE A 325 21.66 7.46 -5.69
N ASP A 326 22.45 8.50 -5.42
CA ASP A 326 22.36 9.27 -4.17
C ASP A 326 20.97 9.91 -3.99
N SER A 327 20.40 10.50 -5.06
CA SER A 327 19.04 11.03 -5.06
C SER A 327 17.97 9.97 -4.76
N ILE A 328 18.11 8.76 -5.32
CA ILE A 328 17.19 7.65 -5.04
C ILE A 328 17.30 7.19 -3.58
N ILE A 329 18.51 7.19 -3.02
CA ILE A 329 18.72 6.85 -1.61
C ILE A 329 18.04 7.87 -0.70
N GLU A 330 18.19 9.16 -0.98
CA GLU A 330 17.53 10.23 -0.21
C GLU A 330 16.00 10.12 -0.27
N GLU A 331 15.43 9.85 -1.45
CA GLU A 331 13.99 9.63 -1.62
C GLU A 331 13.51 8.41 -0.82
N LYS A 332 14.23 7.28 -0.92
CA LYS A 332 13.95 6.07 -0.15
C LYS A 332 13.96 6.34 1.36
N ASP A 333 14.94 7.09 1.85
CA ASP A 333 15.03 7.44 3.28
C ASP A 333 13.92 8.43 3.70
N GLY A 334 13.48 9.30 2.78
CA GLY A 334 12.28 10.11 2.92
C GLY A 334 11.02 9.26 3.10
N LEU A 335 10.77 8.32 2.18
CA LEU A 335 9.66 7.38 2.24
C LEU A 335 9.71 6.50 3.50
N HIS A 336 10.90 6.05 3.92
CA HIS A 336 11.06 5.26 5.13
C HIS A 336 10.63 6.04 6.39
N ARG A 337 10.97 7.33 6.46
CA ARG A 337 10.51 8.22 7.54
C ARG A 337 8.99 8.39 7.54
N GLN A 338 8.38 8.56 6.37
CA GLN A 338 6.93 8.65 6.23
C GLN A 338 6.23 7.35 6.67
N ILE A 339 6.72 6.18 6.23
CA ILE A 339 6.19 4.88 6.64
C ILE A 339 6.28 4.71 8.16
N THR A 340 7.41 5.12 8.76
CA THR A 340 7.60 5.05 10.21
C THR A 340 6.59 5.94 10.94
N HIS A 341 6.35 7.15 10.43
CA HIS A 341 5.34 8.05 10.97
C HIS A 341 3.92 7.46 10.88
N VAL A 342 3.52 6.95 9.72
CA VAL A 342 2.20 6.30 9.53
C VAL A 342 2.03 5.09 10.46
N ARG A 343 3.07 4.28 10.65
CA ARG A 343 3.03 3.15 11.61
C ARG A 343 2.82 3.62 13.04
N SER A 344 3.41 4.75 13.43
CA SER A 344 3.19 5.33 14.76
C SER A 344 1.75 5.82 14.95
N LEU A 345 1.17 6.48 13.93
CA LEU A 345 -0.22 6.92 13.94
C LEU A 345 -1.19 5.73 13.99
N LEU A 346 -0.91 4.68 13.23
CA LEU A 346 -1.73 3.47 13.24
C LEU A 346 -1.76 2.83 14.63
N LYS A 347 -0.59 2.68 15.28
CA LYS A 347 -0.52 2.16 16.66
C LYS A 347 -1.30 3.03 17.66
N PHE A 348 -1.25 4.34 17.48
CA PHE A 348 -2.02 5.27 18.32
C PHE A 348 -3.54 5.08 18.15
N GLU A 349 -4.02 4.97 16.91
CA GLU A 349 -5.44 4.71 16.64
C GLU A 349 -5.88 3.30 17.08
N GLU A 350 -5.02 2.28 16.95
CA GLU A 350 -5.27 0.94 17.50
C GLU A 350 -5.43 0.98 19.02
N GLN A 351 -4.57 1.72 19.73
CA GLN A 351 -4.67 1.89 21.18
C GLN A 351 -5.97 2.60 21.56
N LYS A 352 -6.31 3.70 20.87
CA LYS A 352 -7.56 4.45 21.09
C LYS A 352 -8.80 3.60 20.82
N SER A 353 -8.78 2.77 19.78
CA SER A 353 -9.85 1.81 19.48
C SER A 353 -9.98 0.74 20.57
N SER A 354 -8.85 0.25 21.10
CA SER A 354 -8.82 -0.68 22.23
C SER A 354 -9.45 -0.06 23.49
N ASP A 355 -9.09 1.19 23.81
CA ASP A 355 -9.62 1.91 24.97
C ASP A 355 -11.13 2.19 24.82
N LEU A 356 -11.59 2.60 23.63
CA LEU A 356 -13.02 2.75 23.33
C LEU A 356 -13.77 1.41 23.46
N THR A 357 -13.16 0.30 23.02
CA THR A 357 -13.76 -1.03 23.15
C THR A 357 -13.89 -1.43 24.62
N ARG A 358 -12.87 -1.14 25.44
CA ARG A 358 -12.93 -1.33 26.90
C ARG A 358 -14.02 -0.49 27.54
N GLN A 359 -14.09 0.81 27.23
CA GLN A 359 -15.16 1.69 27.73
C GLN A 359 -16.55 1.19 27.35
N LEU A 360 -16.73 0.75 26.10
CA LEU A 360 -17.99 0.21 25.62
C LEU A 360 -18.37 -1.12 26.30
N SER A 361 -17.38 -1.97 26.61
CA SER A 361 -17.61 -3.19 27.38
C SER A 361 -18.01 -2.90 28.84
N ALA A 362 -17.39 -1.90 29.48
CA ALA A 362 -17.74 -1.46 30.83
C ALA A 362 -19.15 -0.87 30.86
N ALA A 363 -19.49 0.04 29.93
CA ALA A 363 -20.82 0.61 29.83
C ALA A 363 -21.91 -0.45 29.56
N ARG A 364 -21.59 -1.50 28.78
CA ARG A 364 -22.49 -2.64 28.59
C ARG A 364 -22.74 -3.40 29.91
N LEU A 365 -21.69 -3.62 30.69
CA LEU A 365 -21.80 -4.30 31.99
C LEU A 365 -22.67 -3.49 32.97
N GLU A 366 -22.48 -2.18 33.03
CA GLU A 366 -23.31 -1.27 33.83
C GLU A 366 -24.77 -1.29 33.38
N MET A 367 -25.01 -1.24 32.06
CA MET A 367 -26.36 -1.35 31.51
C MET A 367 -27.03 -2.69 31.85
N THR A 368 -26.30 -3.81 31.82
CA THR A 368 -26.86 -5.10 32.24
C THR A 368 -27.20 -5.10 33.73
N SER A 369 -26.32 -4.56 34.58
CA SER A 369 -26.59 -4.42 36.02
C SER A 369 -27.85 -3.59 36.29
N MET A 370 -27.97 -2.41 35.65
CA MET A 370 -29.15 -1.56 35.78
C MET A 370 -30.43 -2.24 35.28
N THR A 371 -30.33 -3.10 34.26
CA THR A 371 -31.47 -3.85 33.73
C THR A 371 -31.93 -4.93 34.72
N ASP A 372 -30.98 -5.60 35.36
CA ASP A 372 -31.26 -6.59 36.41
C ASP A 372 -31.89 -5.93 37.65
N ASP A 373 -31.36 -4.78 38.07
CA ASP A 373 -31.91 -3.97 39.17
C ASP A 373 -33.35 -3.55 38.87
N LEU A 374 -33.63 -3.05 37.65
CA LEU A 374 -34.97 -2.68 37.23
C LEU A 374 -35.92 -3.88 37.17
N ALA A 375 -35.43 -5.05 36.74
CA ALA A 375 -36.22 -6.28 36.74
C ALA A 375 -36.55 -6.73 38.17
N GLN A 376 -35.62 -6.58 39.11
CA GLN A 376 -35.85 -6.85 40.53
C GLN A 376 -36.87 -5.87 41.13
N GLU A 377 -36.74 -4.57 40.88
CA GLU A 377 -37.67 -3.55 41.33
C GLU A 377 -39.09 -3.82 40.80
N LYS A 378 -39.20 -4.21 39.52
CA LYS A 378 -40.48 -4.61 38.92
C LYS A 378 -41.11 -5.81 39.64
N ARG A 379 -40.35 -6.85 39.97
CA ARG A 379 -40.84 -8.01 40.74
C ARG A 379 -41.34 -7.60 42.12
N VAL A 380 -40.62 -6.71 42.80
CA VAL A 380 -41.01 -6.16 44.10
C VAL A 380 -42.30 -5.36 43.98
N SER A 381 -42.44 -4.50 42.96
CA SER A 381 -43.67 -3.74 42.69
C SER A 381 -44.86 -4.66 42.38
N GLU A 382 -44.65 -5.74 41.62
CA GLU A 382 -45.70 -6.73 41.32
C GLU A 382 -46.16 -7.47 42.58
N LEU A 383 -45.24 -7.81 43.49
CA LEU A 383 -45.56 -8.38 44.80
C LEU A 383 -46.40 -7.42 45.66
N TYR A 384 -46.01 -6.14 45.74
CA TYR A 384 -46.80 -5.14 46.45
C TYR A 384 -48.20 -4.98 45.84
N ALA A 385 -48.32 -4.92 44.52
CA ALA A 385 -49.61 -4.84 43.84
C ALA A 385 -50.49 -6.09 44.06
N LYS A 386 -49.88 -7.27 44.24
CA LYS A 386 -50.60 -8.49 44.63
C LYS A 386 -51.11 -8.42 46.07
N ASN A 387 -50.25 -8.02 47.02
CA ASN A 387 -50.63 -7.87 48.42
C ASN A 387 -51.75 -6.84 48.62
N ILE A 388 -51.70 -5.72 47.89
CA ILE A 388 -52.76 -4.69 47.93
C ILE A 388 -54.10 -5.26 47.44
N ARG A 389 -54.09 -6.05 46.35
CA ARG A 389 -55.31 -6.71 45.86
C ARG A 389 -55.87 -7.70 46.87
N GLU A 390 -55.02 -8.53 47.47
CA GLU A 390 -55.43 -9.50 48.50
C GLU A 390 -56.01 -8.81 49.75
N LEU A 391 -55.40 -7.72 50.21
CA LEU A 391 -55.96 -6.89 51.29
C LEU A 391 -57.30 -6.27 50.90
N HIS A 392 -57.44 -5.79 49.66
CA HIS A 392 -58.70 -5.24 49.16
C HIS A 392 -59.83 -6.29 49.14
N ASP A 393 -59.52 -7.50 48.69
CA ASP A 393 -60.46 -8.62 48.67
C ASP A 393 -60.86 -9.06 50.09
N GLN A 394 -59.91 -9.14 51.02
CA GLN A 394 -60.19 -9.40 52.44
C GLN A 394 -61.11 -8.34 53.05
N LEU A 395 -60.88 -7.07 52.72
CA LEU A 395 -61.69 -5.95 53.20
C LEU A 395 -63.11 -5.99 52.60
N ALA A 396 -63.24 -6.40 51.33
CA ALA A 396 -64.54 -6.62 50.68
C ALA A 396 -65.32 -7.78 51.32
N LEU A 397 -64.64 -8.88 51.72
CA LEU A 397 -65.26 -9.99 52.45
C LEU A 397 -65.77 -9.55 53.84
N LEU A 398 -65.04 -8.67 54.53
CA LEU A 398 -65.49 -8.11 55.82
C LEU A 398 -66.71 -7.20 55.66
N LYS A 399 -66.82 -6.47 54.53
CA LYS A 399 -67.96 -5.57 54.24
C LYS A 399 -69.28 -6.31 54.02
N ASN A 400 -69.24 -7.58 53.61
CA ASN A 400 -70.42 -8.41 53.34
C ASN A 400 -70.86 -9.26 54.55
N ARG A 401 -70.24 -9.12 55.72
CA ARG A 401 -70.76 -9.74 56.95
C ARG A 401 -71.88 -8.88 57.56
N PRO A 402 -73.03 -9.48 57.92
CA PRO A 402 -74.11 -8.76 58.57
C PRO A 402 -73.69 -8.37 60.00
N VAL A 403 -73.85 -7.08 60.30
CA VAL A 403 -73.97 -6.45 61.63
C VAL A 403 -73.00 -7.00 62.68
N LEU A 404 -71.82 -6.39 62.77
CA LEU A 404 -71.11 -6.35 64.05
C LEU A 404 -71.98 -5.58 65.05
N PRO A 405 -72.21 -6.11 66.26
CA PRO A 405 -73.11 -5.52 67.23
C PRO A 405 -72.58 -4.19 67.77
N ASP A 406 -73.50 -3.25 68.03
CA ASP A 406 -73.31 -1.83 68.34
C ASP A 406 -72.52 -1.49 69.63
N TRP A 407 -71.88 -2.45 70.30
CA TRP A 407 -71.15 -2.21 71.56
C TRP A 407 -69.67 -1.84 71.39
N LEU A 408 -69.16 -1.72 70.16
CA LEU A 408 -67.77 -1.32 69.89
C LEU A 408 -67.57 0.17 69.56
N PHE A 409 -68.64 0.98 69.53
CA PHE A 409 -68.55 2.41 69.24
C PHE A 409 -68.62 3.34 70.47
N SER A 410 -68.62 2.81 71.70
CA SER A 410 -68.47 3.59 72.93
C SER A 410 -67.08 3.42 73.55
N GLY A 411 -66.04 3.85 72.84
CA GLY A 411 -64.64 3.68 73.25
C GLY A 411 -63.72 4.76 72.71
N SER A 412 -64.04 6.01 73.06
CA SER A 412 -63.18 7.19 72.90
C SER A 412 -61.74 6.93 73.40
N MET A 413 -60.77 7.30 72.56
CA MET A 413 -59.39 7.76 72.87
C MET A 413 -58.17 6.82 73.02
N ALA A 414 -58.23 5.49 72.83
CA ALA A 414 -57.01 4.66 72.99
C ALA A 414 -56.40 4.04 71.71
N SER A 415 -56.97 4.24 70.52
CA SER A 415 -56.56 3.50 69.30
C SER A 415 -55.59 4.26 68.38
N GLY A 416 -55.22 5.51 68.71
CA GLY A 416 -54.31 6.33 67.89
C GLY A 416 -52.83 5.93 67.93
N ILE A 417 -52.43 5.01 68.80
CA ILE A 417 -51.01 4.72 69.09
C ILE A 417 -50.55 3.36 68.55
N CYS A 418 -51.45 2.42 68.23
CA CYS A 418 -51.03 1.07 67.82
C CYS A 418 -50.67 0.91 66.34
N PHE A 419 -51.12 1.81 65.45
CA PHE A 419 -50.69 1.76 64.03
C PHE A 419 -49.33 2.43 63.79
N GLY A 420 -48.85 3.27 64.71
CA GLY A 420 -47.52 3.90 64.63
C GLY A 420 -46.36 3.00 65.08
N LEU A 421 -46.62 1.99 65.90
CA LEU A 421 -45.57 1.15 66.49
C LEU A 421 -45.27 -0.15 65.72
N LEU A 422 -46.16 -0.62 64.85
CA LEU A 422 -45.91 -1.84 64.05
C LEU A 422 -45.06 -1.60 62.79
N PHE A 423 -44.80 -0.35 62.39
CA PHE A 423 -43.93 -0.02 61.26
C PHE A 423 -42.54 0.51 61.66
N SER A 424 -42.24 0.56 62.96
CA SER A 424 -40.95 1.04 63.47
C SER A 424 -39.88 -0.06 63.63
N PHE A 425 -40.19 -1.31 63.32
CA PHE A 425 -39.23 -2.43 63.33
C PHE A 425 -39.04 -3.03 61.93
N SER A 426 -38.41 -2.28 61.03
CA SER A 426 -37.69 -2.84 59.88
C SER A 426 -36.59 -1.88 59.50
N ALA A 427 -35.36 -2.23 59.89
CA ALA A 427 -34.19 -1.38 59.77
C ALA A 427 -33.70 -1.19 58.31
N ASP A 428 -34.26 -1.91 57.34
CA ASP A 428 -33.75 -1.95 55.95
C ASP A 428 -34.63 -1.23 54.90
N VAL A 429 -35.48 -0.29 55.32
CA VAL A 429 -36.31 0.47 54.38
C VAL A 429 -35.66 1.83 54.05
N ALA A 430 -35.27 1.99 52.78
CA ALA A 430 -34.63 3.19 52.23
C ALA A 430 -35.45 4.48 52.48
N PRO A 431 -34.80 5.63 52.72
CA PRO A 431 -35.43 6.86 53.22
C PRO A 431 -36.55 7.42 52.32
N ALA A 432 -36.52 7.15 51.02
CA ALA A 432 -37.56 7.58 50.08
C ALA A 432 -38.93 6.91 50.31
N GLN A 433 -38.95 5.67 50.82
CA GLN A 433 -40.20 4.93 51.08
C GLN A 433 -40.90 5.37 52.38
N ARG A 434 -40.17 5.97 53.33
CA ARG A 434 -40.76 6.52 54.57
C ARG A 434 -41.65 7.74 54.29
N VAL A 435 -41.34 8.54 53.28
CA VAL A 435 -42.11 9.73 52.91
C VAL A 435 -43.44 9.33 52.26
N LEU A 436 -43.44 8.33 51.37
CA LEU A 436 -44.67 7.91 50.69
C LEU A 436 -45.67 7.25 51.65
N LEU A 437 -45.19 6.45 52.61
CA LEU A 437 -46.06 5.82 53.63
C LEU A 437 -46.65 6.84 54.61
N GLY A 438 -45.91 7.91 54.94
CA GLY A 438 -46.42 9.02 55.75
C GLY A 438 -47.52 9.83 55.06
N VAL A 439 -47.43 10.03 53.75
CA VAL A 439 -48.46 10.74 52.97
C VAL A 439 -49.74 9.90 52.83
N CYS A 440 -49.61 8.59 52.63
CA CYS A 440 -50.75 7.68 52.53
C CYS A 440 -51.53 7.54 53.86
N SER A 441 -50.85 7.53 55.02
CA SER A 441 -51.54 7.48 56.32
C SER A 441 -52.30 8.77 56.63
N GLY A 442 -51.75 9.93 56.24
CA GLY A 442 -52.41 11.23 56.38
C GLY A 442 -53.67 11.37 55.53
N ALA A 443 -53.65 10.87 54.29
CA ALA A 443 -54.82 10.90 53.40
C ALA A 443 -55.98 10.03 53.91
N VAL A 444 -55.68 8.85 54.46
CA VAL A 444 -56.69 7.96 55.04
C VAL A 444 -57.29 8.56 56.32
N ALA A 445 -56.47 9.15 57.19
CA ALA A 445 -56.93 9.84 58.40
C ALA A 445 -57.86 11.03 58.07
N PHE A 446 -57.52 11.82 57.04
CA PHE A 446 -58.32 12.97 56.62
C PHE A 446 -59.68 12.53 56.03
N THR A 447 -59.72 11.42 55.30
CA THR A 447 -60.95 10.91 54.69
C THR A 447 -61.90 10.32 55.76
N VAL A 448 -61.36 9.63 56.76
CA VAL A 448 -62.13 9.11 57.89
C VAL A 448 -62.68 10.25 58.76
N ALA A 449 -61.88 11.29 59.03
CA ALA A 449 -62.33 12.47 59.77
C ALA A 449 -63.49 13.19 59.06
N ARG A 450 -63.42 13.32 57.72
CA ARG A 450 -64.47 13.97 56.91
C ARG A 450 -65.79 13.19 56.90
N ILE A 451 -65.73 11.86 56.93
CA ILE A 451 -66.92 10.99 57.00
C ILE A 451 -67.57 11.07 58.38
N ILE A 452 -66.77 11.14 59.46
CA ILE A 452 -67.29 11.28 60.83
C ILE A 452 -67.98 12.64 61.02
N THR A 453 -67.41 13.73 60.50
CA THR A 453 -68.07 15.06 60.58
C THR A 453 -69.37 15.15 59.80
N LYS A 454 -69.52 14.40 58.70
CA LYS A 454 -70.74 14.44 57.87
C LYS A 454 -71.91 13.68 58.51
N LYS A 455 -71.63 12.73 59.41
CA LYS A 455 -72.63 11.89 60.08
C LYS A 455 -73.20 12.52 61.37
N ASN A 456 -72.58 13.57 61.90
CA ASN A 456 -73.07 14.34 63.06
C ASN A 456 -73.92 15.58 62.68
N HIS A 457 -74.23 15.76 61.39
CA HIS A 457 -75.07 16.84 60.87
C HIS A 457 -76.29 16.33 60.08
N GLN A 458 -76.66 15.06 60.26
CA GLN A 458 -77.96 14.47 59.96
C GLN A 458 -78.47 13.81 61.23
#